data_AF-A0A6B3LBV3-F1
#
_entry.id   AF-A0A6B3LBV3-F1
#
_cell.length_a   1.000
_cell.length_b   1.000
_cell.length_c   1.000
_cell.angle_alpha   90.00
_cell.angle_beta   90.00
_cell.angle_gamma   90.00
#
_symmetry.space_group_name_H-M   'P 1'
#
loop_
_entity.id
_entity.type
_entity.pdbx_description
1 polymer ?
#
loop_
_entity_poly.entity_id
_entity_poly.type
_entity_poly.pdbx_seq_one_letter_code
_entity_poly.pdbx_strand_id
1 'polypeptide(L)'
;MRTSRFLPLLLAAAVLPTTYAAPQPTKTQLAHQTLEARAAHLERVHNTQKGSAFNPAKQNQSMLNGMTILNDGQRWTAVPKSSVLSQPEKLADKFPDKPSGVYVTWSEFLRYNRSWLGNFPVTVNNIKGNSPLSTSQRKHLAKSKRVAIATFNNNPVSVLPPRAHSSDEN
;
A
#
# COMPACT_ATOMS: atom_id res chain seq x y z
N MET A 1 -46.78 -40.23 78.10
CA MET A 1 -46.30 -41.14 77.03
C MET A 1 -45.07 -40.51 76.39
N ARG A 2 -43.90 -41.12 76.61
CA ARG A 2 -42.60 -40.72 76.06
C ARG A 2 -42.41 -41.42 74.72
N THR A 3 -42.07 -40.70 73.66
CA THR A 3 -41.54 -41.30 72.43
C THR A 3 -40.23 -40.62 72.06
N SER A 4 -39.17 -41.34 72.42
CA SER A 4 -37.79 -41.12 72.04
C SER A 4 -37.66 -41.20 70.51
N ARG A 5 -37.01 -40.20 69.88
CA ARG A 5 -36.56 -40.30 68.49
C ARG A 5 -35.05 -40.23 68.46
N PHE A 6 -34.49 -41.38 68.08
CA PHE A 6 -33.07 -41.63 67.85
C PHE A 6 -32.55 -40.79 66.67
N LEU A 7 -31.39 -40.17 66.88
CA LEU A 7 -30.50 -39.65 65.84
C LEU A 7 -29.82 -40.83 65.12
N PRO A 8 -29.59 -40.74 63.81
CA PRO A 8 -28.38 -41.27 63.22
C PRO A 8 -27.53 -40.11 62.69
N LEU A 9 -26.37 -39.93 63.32
CA LEU A 9 -25.30 -39.06 62.86
C LEU A 9 -24.68 -39.69 61.61
N LEU A 10 -25.08 -39.21 60.43
CA LEU A 10 -24.55 -39.65 59.14
C LEU A 10 -23.25 -38.89 58.85
N LEU A 11 -22.12 -39.55 59.09
CA LEU A 11 -20.80 -39.07 58.73
C LEU A 11 -20.57 -39.37 57.23
N ALA A 12 -20.84 -38.41 56.35
CA ALA A 12 -20.49 -38.51 54.94
C ALA A 12 -19.10 -37.91 54.71
N ALA A 13 -18.14 -38.78 54.39
CA ALA A 13 -16.77 -38.39 54.03
C ALA A 13 -16.77 -37.56 52.74
N ALA A 14 -16.27 -36.33 52.81
CA ALA A 14 -16.02 -35.50 51.65
C ALA A 14 -14.80 -36.06 50.88
N VAL A 15 -15.04 -36.73 49.76
CA VAL A 15 -14.00 -37.10 48.80
C VAL A 15 -13.65 -35.84 48.01
N LEU A 16 -12.48 -35.26 48.28
CA LEU A 16 -11.96 -34.13 47.50
C LEU A 16 -11.69 -34.61 46.05
N PRO A 17 -12.11 -33.88 45.01
CA PRO A 17 -11.66 -34.16 43.66
C PRO A 17 -10.17 -33.82 43.57
N THR A 18 -9.32 -34.85 43.43
CA THR A 18 -7.94 -34.66 43.02
C THR A 18 -7.96 -33.97 41.66
N THR A 19 -7.61 -32.69 41.61
CA THR A 19 -7.41 -31.97 40.36
C THR A 19 -6.26 -32.64 39.62
N TYR A 20 -6.56 -33.41 38.58
CA TYR A 20 -5.57 -33.96 37.67
C TYR A 20 -5.00 -32.80 36.87
N ALA A 21 -3.87 -32.25 37.31
CA ALA A 21 -3.11 -31.28 36.55
C ALA A 21 -2.63 -31.98 35.27
N ALA A 22 -3.20 -31.62 34.12
CA ALA A 22 -2.70 -32.08 32.83
C ALA A 22 -1.20 -31.76 32.75
N PRO A 23 -0.35 -32.71 32.30
CA PRO A 23 1.08 -32.46 32.18
C PRO A 23 1.31 -31.27 31.25
N GLN A 24 1.86 -30.19 31.79
CA GLN A 24 2.26 -29.03 31.01
C GLN A 24 3.37 -29.47 30.04
N PRO A 25 3.22 -29.21 28.73
CA PRO A 25 4.22 -29.63 27.77
C PRO A 25 5.57 -28.99 28.11
N THR A 26 6.59 -29.81 28.27
CA THR A 26 7.96 -29.36 28.54
C THR A 26 8.43 -28.47 27.39
N LYS A 27 9.33 -27.50 27.66
CA LYS A 27 9.88 -26.58 26.64
C LYS A 27 10.38 -27.28 25.37
N THR A 28 10.88 -28.50 25.51
CA THR A 28 11.29 -29.38 24.41
C THR A 28 10.11 -29.79 23.51
N GLN A 29 8.97 -30.17 24.07
CA GLN A 29 7.77 -30.56 23.32
C GLN A 29 7.18 -29.38 22.54
N LEU A 30 7.23 -28.18 23.13
CA LEU A 30 6.80 -26.95 22.46
C LEU A 30 7.67 -26.62 21.23
N ALA A 31 8.98 -26.85 21.33
CA ALA A 31 9.92 -26.64 20.22
C ALA A 31 9.66 -27.62 19.06
N HIS A 32 9.45 -28.90 19.36
CA HIS A 32 9.09 -29.91 18.35
C HIS A 32 7.78 -29.57 17.64
N GLN A 33 6.74 -29.20 18.38
CA GLN A 33 5.44 -28.83 17.81
C GLN A 33 5.54 -27.58 16.91
N THR A 34 6.40 -26.62 17.28
CA THR A 34 6.63 -25.40 16.49
C THR A 34 7.34 -25.70 15.15
N LEU A 35 8.31 -26.62 15.17
CA LEU A 35 9.04 -27.03 13.95
C LEU A 35 8.12 -27.79 12.99
N GLU A 36 7.27 -28.69 13.50
CA GLU A 36 6.31 -29.44 12.70
C GLU A 36 5.23 -28.53 12.09
N ALA A 37 4.68 -27.59 12.87
CA ALA A 37 3.71 -26.61 12.36
C ALA A 37 4.32 -25.73 11.26
N ARG A 38 5.61 -25.35 11.40
CA ARG A 38 6.34 -24.59 10.40
C ARG A 38 6.61 -25.41 9.14
N ALA A 39 6.99 -26.67 9.27
CA ALA A 39 7.18 -27.58 8.13
C ALA A 39 5.87 -27.78 7.35
N ALA A 40 4.76 -28.06 8.04
CA ALA A 40 3.44 -28.23 7.42
C ALA A 40 2.92 -26.95 6.72
N HIS A 41 3.30 -25.77 7.22
CA HIS A 41 2.99 -24.50 6.57
C HIS A 41 3.80 -24.31 5.28
N LEU A 42 5.11 -24.62 5.31
CA LEU A 42 5.98 -24.54 4.14
C LEU A 42 5.51 -25.47 3.01
N GLU A 43 5.09 -26.69 3.33
CA GLU A 43 4.53 -27.64 2.36
C GLU A 43 3.25 -27.11 1.69
N ARG A 44 2.37 -26.45 2.46
CA ARG A 44 1.15 -25.82 1.92
C ARG A 44 1.47 -24.68 0.96
N VAL A 45 2.46 -23.84 1.29
CA VAL A 45 2.90 -22.75 0.40
C VAL A 45 3.50 -23.30 -0.88
N HIS A 46 4.30 -24.37 -0.79
CA HIS A 46 4.96 -24.99 -1.95
C HIS A 46 3.94 -25.61 -2.92
N ASN A 47 2.91 -26.29 -2.42
CA ASN A 47 1.90 -26.92 -3.27
C ASN A 47 0.92 -25.92 -3.91
N THR A 48 0.79 -24.71 -3.34
CA THR A 48 -0.07 -23.64 -3.89
C THR A 48 0.58 -22.90 -5.07
N GLN A 49 1.90 -22.98 -5.25
CA GLN A 49 2.61 -22.33 -6.36
C GLN A 49 2.63 -23.14 -7.67
N LYS A 50 1.97 -24.29 -7.73
CA LYS A 50 1.83 -25.11 -8.95
C LYS A 50 0.73 -24.59 -9.89
N GLY A 51 0.60 -23.27 -10.00
CA GLY A 51 -0.38 -22.58 -10.84
C GLY A 51 0.29 -21.38 -11.52
N SER A 52 0.36 -21.45 -12.85
CA SER A 52 0.96 -20.47 -13.77
C SER A 52 2.49 -20.48 -13.83
N ALA A 53 3.01 -21.06 -14.92
CA ALA A 53 4.41 -20.91 -15.31
C ALA A 53 4.76 -19.41 -15.38
N PHE A 54 5.75 -19.01 -14.61
CA PHE A 54 6.33 -17.66 -14.64
C PHE A 54 6.77 -17.35 -16.07
N ASN A 55 6.03 -16.47 -16.76
CA ASN A 55 6.36 -16.02 -18.11
C ASN A 55 7.02 -14.63 -18.04
N PRO A 56 8.37 -14.55 -18.02
CA PRO A 56 9.10 -13.28 -17.88
C PRO A 56 8.85 -12.32 -19.06
N ALA A 57 8.38 -12.81 -20.21
CA ALA A 57 8.11 -11.99 -21.38
C ALA A 57 6.87 -11.09 -21.22
N LYS A 58 5.90 -11.46 -20.38
CA LYS A 58 4.71 -10.62 -20.05
C LYS A 58 4.96 -9.62 -18.91
N GLN A 59 6.05 -9.74 -18.16
CA GLN A 59 6.32 -8.86 -17.01
C GLN A 59 6.97 -7.52 -17.39
N ASN A 60 7.61 -7.43 -18.56
CA ASN A 60 8.23 -6.18 -19.01
C ASN A 60 7.24 -5.03 -19.29
N GLN A 61 5.92 -5.32 -19.30
CA GLN A 61 4.86 -4.31 -19.46
C GLN A 61 4.22 -3.87 -18.14
N SER A 62 4.55 -4.48 -16.97
CA SER A 62 3.69 -4.33 -15.79
C SER A 62 4.12 -3.24 -14.79
N MET A 63 5.40 -2.89 -14.68
CA MET A 63 5.85 -1.91 -13.65
C MET A 63 5.70 -0.45 -14.07
N LEU A 64 5.79 -0.15 -15.37
CA LEU A 64 5.58 1.20 -15.91
C LEU A 64 4.11 1.46 -16.24
N ASN A 65 3.25 0.45 -16.13
CA ASN A 65 1.81 0.63 -16.29
C ASN A 65 1.28 1.58 -15.20
N GLY A 66 0.69 2.69 -15.63
CA GLY A 66 0.23 3.75 -14.73
C GLY A 66 1.28 4.82 -14.38
N MET A 67 2.49 4.70 -14.93
CA MET A 67 3.53 5.71 -14.85
C MET A 67 3.66 6.47 -16.17
N THR A 68 4.11 7.71 -16.06
CA THR A 68 4.54 8.58 -17.14
C THR A 68 6.05 8.74 -17.04
N ILE A 69 6.74 8.60 -18.17
CA ILE A 69 8.18 8.68 -18.25
C ILE A 69 8.55 10.12 -18.58
N LEU A 70 9.51 10.66 -17.83
CA LEU A 70 10.12 11.97 -18.08
C LEU A 70 11.57 11.75 -18.47
N ASN A 71 12.03 12.47 -19.50
CA ASN A 71 13.37 12.32 -20.03
C ASN A 71 13.98 13.69 -20.37
N ASP A 72 15.26 13.88 -20.03
CA ASP A 72 16.00 15.11 -20.37
C ASP A 72 17.00 14.94 -21.54
N GLY A 73 17.21 13.70 -22.00
CA GLY A 73 18.12 13.26 -23.06
C GLY A 73 19.21 12.33 -22.53
N GLN A 74 19.64 12.51 -21.28
CA GLN A 74 20.69 11.70 -20.63
C GLN A 74 20.14 10.85 -19.50
N ARG A 75 19.08 11.33 -18.84
CA ARG A 75 18.51 10.77 -17.64
C ARG A 75 17.01 10.66 -17.78
N TRP A 76 16.44 9.71 -17.06
CA TRP A 76 15.01 9.52 -17.02
C TRP A 76 14.52 9.20 -15.62
N THR A 77 13.26 9.53 -15.38
CA THR A 77 12.52 9.14 -14.17
C THR A 77 11.11 8.73 -14.58
N ALA A 78 10.48 7.91 -13.74
CA ALA A 78 9.06 7.60 -13.84
C ALA A 78 8.30 8.40 -12.77
N VAL A 79 7.17 8.98 -13.15
CA VAL A 79 6.22 9.64 -12.25
C VAL A 79 4.83 9.05 -12.46
N PRO A 80 3.93 9.07 -11.47
CA PRO A 80 2.57 8.56 -11.68
C PRO A 80 1.83 9.34 -12.80
N LYS A 81 1.02 8.65 -13.62
CA LYS A 81 0.37 9.25 -14.80
C LYS A 81 -0.48 10.48 -14.48
N SER A 82 -1.21 10.44 -13.38
CA SER A 82 -2.05 11.56 -12.92
C SER A 82 -1.30 12.58 -12.06
N SER A 83 0.04 12.58 -12.09
CA SER A 83 0.87 13.55 -11.39
C SER A 83 1.17 14.79 -12.24
N VAL A 84 1.08 14.67 -13.57
CA VAL A 84 1.33 15.79 -14.49
C VAL A 84 0.08 16.68 -14.53
N LEU A 85 0.19 17.90 -13.99
CA LEU A 85 -0.94 18.84 -13.90
C LEU A 85 -1.02 19.81 -15.08
N SER A 86 0.12 20.14 -15.67
CA SER A 86 0.23 21.02 -16.83
C SER A 86 1.40 20.57 -17.69
N GLN A 87 1.13 20.36 -18.97
CA GLN A 87 2.10 19.99 -19.98
C GLN A 87 2.02 21.01 -21.11
N PRO A 88 2.96 21.98 -21.17
CA PRO A 88 3.07 22.87 -22.33
C PRO A 88 3.44 22.07 -23.58
N GLU A 89 2.80 22.37 -24.71
CA GLU A 89 3.03 21.67 -26.00
C GLU A 89 4.50 21.67 -26.42
N LYS A 90 5.21 22.78 -26.17
CA LYS A 90 6.65 22.93 -26.45
C LYS A 90 7.56 21.95 -25.70
N LEU A 91 7.06 21.27 -24.69
CA LEU A 91 7.81 20.31 -23.86
C LEU A 91 7.29 18.88 -24.03
N ALA A 92 6.47 18.61 -25.05
CA ALA A 92 5.98 17.26 -25.35
C ALA A 92 7.13 16.26 -25.58
N ASP A 93 8.23 16.70 -26.18
CA ASP A 93 9.43 15.88 -26.43
C ASP A 93 10.08 15.31 -25.15
N LYS A 94 9.76 15.88 -23.98
CA LYS A 94 10.27 15.41 -22.68
C LYS A 94 9.50 14.20 -22.13
N PHE A 95 8.47 13.74 -22.84
CA PHE A 95 7.61 12.62 -22.47
C PHE A 95 7.67 11.50 -23.51
N PRO A 96 8.79 10.75 -23.60
CA PRO A 96 8.88 9.64 -24.54
C PRO A 96 8.07 8.42 -24.05
N ASP A 97 7.61 7.60 -25.00
CA ASP A 97 6.94 6.32 -24.69
C ASP A 97 7.88 5.30 -24.05
N LYS A 98 9.18 5.41 -24.33
CA LYS A 98 10.22 4.49 -23.84
C LYS A 98 11.27 5.25 -23.02
N PRO A 99 11.72 4.70 -21.89
CA PRO A 99 12.79 5.29 -21.11
C PRO A 99 14.12 5.16 -21.88
N SER A 100 14.96 6.18 -21.78
CA SER A 100 16.28 6.22 -22.43
C SER A 100 17.28 6.93 -21.53
N GLY A 101 18.50 6.40 -21.44
CA GLY A 101 19.56 6.93 -20.58
C GLY A 101 19.55 6.35 -19.16
N VAL A 102 20.11 7.11 -18.21
CA VAL A 102 20.32 6.67 -16.82
C VAL A 102 19.08 6.95 -15.97
N TYR A 103 18.59 5.94 -15.26
CA TYR A 103 17.53 6.14 -14.27
C TYR A 103 18.06 6.95 -13.09
N VAL A 104 17.31 7.97 -12.69
CA VAL A 104 17.62 8.78 -11.51
C VAL A 104 16.39 8.96 -10.64
N THR A 105 16.60 9.26 -9.35
CA THR A 105 15.48 9.53 -8.44
C THR A 105 14.77 10.84 -8.83
N TRP A 106 13.50 10.98 -8.46
CA TRP A 106 12.74 12.22 -8.70
C TRP A 106 13.45 13.46 -8.15
N SER A 107 14.00 13.37 -6.94
CA SER A 107 14.68 14.48 -6.28
C SER A 107 15.89 14.98 -7.07
N GLU A 108 16.66 14.05 -7.63
CA GLU A 108 17.80 14.36 -8.50
C GLU A 108 17.31 14.87 -9.85
N PHE A 109 16.37 14.17 -10.50
CA PHE A 109 15.83 14.58 -11.79
C PHE A 109 15.34 16.03 -11.76
N LEU A 110 14.56 16.38 -10.74
CA LEU A 110 14.08 17.73 -10.51
C LEU A 110 15.21 18.74 -10.34
N ARG A 111 16.26 18.40 -9.58
CA ARG A 111 17.40 19.29 -9.33
C ARG A 111 18.11 19.70 -10.63
N TYR A 112 18.27 18.77 -11.57
CA TYR A 112 18.92 19.05 -12.86
C TYR A 112 17.99 19.72 -13.87
N ASN A 113 16.68 19.48 -13.76
CA ASN A 113 15.68 19.93 -14.75
C ASN A 113 14.79 21.08 -14.25
N ARG A 114 15.26 21.86 -13.26
CA ARG A 114 14.51 23.01 -12.69
C ARG A 114 14.20 24.12 -13.70
N SER A 115 14.85 24.16 -14.87
CA SER A 115 14.55 25.16 -15.90
C SER A 115 13.16 24.96 -16.51
N TRP A 116 12.71 23.72 -16.64
CA TRP A 116 11.46 23.37 -17.33
C TRP A 116 10.45 22.57 -16.48
N LEU A 117 10.88 21.98 -15.35
CA LEU A 117 10.00 21.34 -14.37
C LEU A 117 9.68 22.26 -13.20
N GLY A 118 8.46 22.23 -12.68
CA GLY A 118 8.05 22.89 -11.45
C GLY A 118 7.32 21.93 -10.51
N ASN A 119 7.60 22.04 -9.22
CA ASN A 119 6.82 21.35 -8.19
C ASN A 119 5.56 22.14 -7.89
N PHE A 120 4.44 21.43 -7.89
CA PHE A 120 3.16 21.96 -7.43
C PHE A 120 2.73 21.19 -6.18
N PRO A 121 2.89 21.77 -4.98
CA PRO A 121 2.48 21.13 -3.74
C PRO A 121 0.97 20.92 -3.72
N VAL A 122 0.53 19.68 -3.47
CA VAL A 122 -0.89 19.32 -3.34
C VAL A 122 -1.20 18.85 -1.92
N THR A 123 -2.46 19.05 -1.51
CA THR A 123 -2.95 18.55 -0.23
C THR A 123 -3.49 17.12 -0.35
N VAL A 124 -3.61 16.41 0.77
CA VAL A 124 -4.22 15.07 0.81
C VAL A 124 -5.65 15.05 0.25
N ASN A 125 -6.42 16.13 0.45
CA ASN A 125 -7.77 16.26 -0.10
C ASN A 125 -7.78 16.33 -1.64
N ASN A 126 -6.80 17.01 -2.23
CA ASN A 126 -6.65 17.06 -3.69
C ASN A 126 -6.26 15.68 -4.23
N ILE A 127 -5.32 15.00 -3.58
CA ILE A 127 -4.88 13.63 -3.96
C ILE A 127 -6.08 12.68 -3.98
N LYS A 128 -6.94 12.73 -2.96
CA LYS A 128 -8.16 11.91 -2.85
C LYS A 128 -9.30 12.32 -3.81
N GLY A 129 -9.13 13.40 -4.58
CA GLY A 129 -10.17 13.93 -5.46
C GLY A 129 -11.38 14.52 -4.71
N ASN A 130 -11.22 14.82 -3.41
CA ASN A 130 -12.29 15.41 -2.57
C ASN A 130 -12.40 16.92 -2.79
N SER A 131 -11.32 17.56 -3.20
CA SER A 131 -11.28 19.00 -3.44
C SER A 131 -10.64 19.28 -4.80
N PRO A 132 -11.33 19.97 -5.72
CA PRO A 132 -10.73 20.40 -6.97
C PRO A 132 -9.64 21.45 -6.72
N LEU A 133 -8.68 21.54 -7.64
CA LEU A 133 -7.77 22.69 -7.68
C LEU A 133 -8.59 23.98 -7.85
N SER A 134 -8.26 25.00 -7.06
CA SER A 134 -8.95 26.30 -7.14
C SER A 134 -8.82 26.91 -8.55
N THR A 135 -9.77 27.76 -8.92
CA THR A 135 -9.75 28.47 -10.21
C THR A 135 -8.47 29.29 -10.40
N SER A 136 -7.95 29.90 -9.33
CA SER A 136 -6.67 30.62 -9.32
C SER A 136 -5.49 29.71 -9.64
N GLN A 137 -5.39 28.55 -8.98
CA GLN A 137 -4.34 27.56 -9.25
C GLN A 137 -4.40 27.04 -10.68
N ARG A 138 -5.59 26.72 -11.20
CA ARG A 138 -5.75 26.28 -12.60
C ARG A 138 -5.31 27.35 -13.59
N LYS A 139 -5.67 28.62 -13.36
CA LYS A 139 -5.23 29.75 -14.20
C LYS A 139 -3.70 29.93 -14.14
N HIS A 140 -3.09 29.75 -12.98
CA HIS A 140 -1.63 29.80 -12.84
C HIS A 140 -0.94 28.67 -13.60
N LEU A 141 -1.44 27.44 -13.47
CA LEU A 141 -0.93 26.27 -14.18
C LEU A 141 -1.07 26.37 -15.70
N ALA A 142 -2.18 26.96 -16.18
CA ALA A 142 -2.40 27.20 -17.61
C ALA A 142 -1.45 28.25 -18.20
N LYS A 143 -1.02 29.23 -17.40
CA LYS A 143 -0.05 30.26 -17.82
C LYS A 143 1.40 29.83 -17.67
N SER A 144 1.66 28.74 -16.96
CA SER A 144 3.02 28.23 -16.73
C SER A 144 3.64 27.75 -18.04
N LYS A 145 4.85 28.22 -18.34
CA LYS A 145 5.69 27.69 -19.43
C LYS A 145 6.46 26.42 -19.03
N ARG A 146 6.28 25.97 -17.79
CA ARG A 146 6.96 24.82 -17.18
C ARG A 146 5.96 23.69 -16.96
N VAL A 147 6.44 22.46 -17.08
CA VAL A 147 5.71 21.27 -16.69
C VAL A 147 5.51 21.29 -15.18
N ALA A 148 4.26 21.26 -14.73
CA ALA A 148 3.94 21.25 -13.31
C ALA A 148 3.61 19.82 -12.85
N ILE A 149 4.39 19.33 -11.89
CA ILE A 149 4.20 18.00 -11.30
C ILE A 149 3.59 18.14 -9.90
N ALA A 150 2.51 17.41 -9.64
CA ALA A 150 1.87 17.34 -8.34
C ALA A 150 2.79 16.63 -7.35
N THR A 151 3.11 17.30 -6.24
CA THR A 151 4.02 16.77 -5.24
C THR A 151 3.42 16.83 -3.84
N PHE A 152 3.69 15.81 -3.03
CA PHE A 152 3.40 15.77 -1.59
C PHE A 152 4.67 15.34 -0.86
N ASN A 153 5.11 16.12 0.12
CA ASN A 153 6.40 15.93 0.79
C ASN A 153 7.58 15.76 -0.19
N ASN A 154 7.64 16.61 -1.22
CA ASN A 154 8.63 16.56 -2.31
C ASN A 154 8.63 15.30 -3.19
N ASN A 155 7.67 14.39 -3.03
CA ASN A 155 7.52 13.21 -3.86
C ASN A 155 6.38 13.38 -4.86
N PRO A 156 6.50 12.87 -6.10
CA PRO A 156 5.46 12.99 -7.10
C PRO A 156 4.29 12.08 -6.73
N VAL A 157 3.08 12.63 -6.76
CA VAL A 157 1.85 11.92 -6.39
C VAL A 157 0.78 12.07 -7.46
N SER A 158 -0.03 11.04 -7.62
CA SER A 158 -1.23 11.10 -8.47
C SER A 158 -2.30 11.97 -7.83
N VAL A 159 -2.90 12.86 -8.62
CA VAL A 159 -4.08 13.63 -8.22
C VAL A 159 -5.29 13.03 -8.93
N LEU A 160 -6.28 12.58 -8.16
CA LEU A 160 -7.51 12.09 -8.75
C LEU A 160 -8.32 13.26 -9.32
N PRO A 161 -9.02 13.07 -10.46
CA PRO A 161 -10.01 14.03 -10.91
C PRO A 161 -11.02 14.31 -9.79
N PRO A 162 -11.53 15.55 -9.67
CA PRO A 162 -12.58 15.85 -8.71
C PRO A 162 -13.75 14.90 -8.93
N ARG A 163 -14.28 14.30 -7.86
CA ARG A 163 -15.53 13.57 -7.98
C ARG A 163 -16.60 14.55 -8.46
N ALA A 164 -17.28 14.22 -9.56
CA ALA A 164 -18.45 14.96 -9.96
C ALA A 164 -19.46 14.87 -8.81
N HIS A 165 -19.62 15.95 -8.05
CA HIS A 165 -20.84 16.11 -7.28
C HIS A 165 -21.93 16.37 -8.32
N SER A 166 -22.90 15.45 -8.39
CA SER A 166 -24.14 15.60 -9.13
C SER A 166 -24.85 16.88 -8.65
N SER A 167 -24.60 17.98 -9.34
CA SER A 167 -25.37 19.22 -9.23
C SER A 167 -26.15 19.42 -10.53
N ASP A 168 -26.87 18.38 -10.93
CA ASP A 168 -27.91 18.39 -11.97
C ASP A 168 -29.25 18.06 -11.28
N GLU A 169 -29.68 18.93 -10.38
CA GLU A 169 -31.07 19.04 -9.94
C GLU A 169 -31.39 20.54 -9.95
N ASN A 170 -31.95 21.01 -11.05
CA ASN A 170 -32.75 22.23 -11.11
C ASN A 170 -33.81 22.07 -12.19
#